data_AF-A0A3S4R0H2-F1
#
_entry.id   AF-A0A3S4R0H2-F1
#
_cell.length_a   1.000
_cell.length_b   1.000
_cell.length_c   1.000
_cell.angle_alpha   90.00
_cell.angle_beta   90.00
_cell.angle_gamma   90.00
#
_symmetry.space_group_name_H-M   'P 1'
#
loop_
_entity.id
_entity.type
_entity.pdbx_description
1 polymer ?
#
loop_
_entity_poly.entity_id
_entity_poly.type
_entity_poly.pdbx_seq_one_letter_code
_entity_poly.pdbx_strand_id
1 'polypeptide(L)'
;MNLTNNHTLYIGRIGLMIASLIFAGCQDTQTAKNLAIIDTSEQSQQTADNNSHNADNLLNKTKKSSSESDDTTNKLITTDDGKLRLNWAVIDSKTAQVDADNFQYPFGVDSQPVLNYANNFNITAKQAQYAMMLSMASPEALGKIINQLGGNYLGHTFQDGANPALIIQTTPAIIAEKHDYVIADSFAQGLVLPIEIVNKN
;
A
#
# COMPACT_ATOMS: atom_id res chain seq x y z
N MET A 1 -64.57 31.69 -2.76
CA MET A 1 -63.72 32.91 -2.63
C MET A 1 -62.28 32.42 -2.64
N ASN A 2 -61.59 32.30 -3.78
CA ASN A 2 -61.20 33.33 -4.75
C ASN A 2 -60.46 34.49 -4.06
N LEU A 3 -59.13 34.44 -3.99
CA LEU A 3 -58.26 35.24 -4.87
C LEU A 3 -56.79 34.82 -4.69
N THR A 4 -56.17 34.53 -5.82
CA THR A 4 -54.73 34.36 -6.07
C THR A 4 -54.01 35.70 -6.00
N ASN A 5 -52.68 35.66 -6.27
CA ASN A 5 -51.81 36.72 -6.82
C ASN A 5 -51.04 37.56 -5.77
N ASN A 6 -49.76 37.93 -5.94
CA ASN A 6 -48.88 37.82 -7.10
C ASN A 6 -47.40 38.00 -6.73
N HIS A 7 -46.56 37.42 -7.58
CA HIS A 7 -45.16 37.74 -7.86
C HIS A 7 -44.82 39.24 -7.82
N THR A 8 -43.62 39.59 -7.36
CA THR A 8 -42.84 40.68 -7.97
C THR A 8 -41.36 40.30 -7.98
N LEU A 9 -40.86 40.12 -9.20
CA LEU A 9 -39.48 39.96 -9.62
C LEU A 9 -39.16 41.21 -10.43
N TYR A 10 -38.15 42.02 -10.08
CA TYR A 10 -37.40 42.81 -11.09
C TYR A 10 -36.08 43.40 -10.58
N ILE A 11 -34.99 42.86 -11.13
CA ILE A 11 -33.80 43.48 -11.73
C ILE A 11 -33.04 44.59 -10.99
N GLY A 12 -31.77 44.30 -10.70
CA GLY A 12 -30.74 45.26 -10.30
C GLY A 12 -29.34 44.92 -10.80
N ARG A 13 -29.12 45.14 -12.11
CA ARG A 13 -27.86 45.57 -12.76
C ARG A 13 -26.55 44.78 -12.59
N ILE A 14 -26.17 44.21 -13.74
CA ILE A 14 -24.80 44.03 -14.24
C ILE A 14 -23.94 45.27 -13.92
N GLY A 15 -22.84 45.03 -13.21
CA GLY A 15 -21.72 45.94 -13.01
C GLY A 15 -20.43 45.21 -13.30
N LEU A 16 -20.08 45.11 -14.58
CA LEU A 16 -18.75 44.73 -15.07
C LEU A 16 -17.78 45.83 -14.64
N MET A 17 -16.85 45.55 -13.73
CA MET A 17 -15.67 46.38 -13.50
C MET A 17 -14.42 45.56 -13.77
N ILE A 18 -13.90 45.76 -14.98
CA ILE A 18 -12.55 45.44 -15.38
C ILE A 18 -11.64 46.46 -14.68
N ALA A 19 -10.73 45.99 -13.82
CA ALA A 19 -9.57 46.75 -13.39
C ALA A 19 -8.34 45.87 -13.56
N SER A 20 -7.63 46.14 -14.65
CA SER A 20 -6.35 45.52 -15.01
C SER A 20 -5.20 46.15 -14.22
N LEU A 21 -4.16 45.32 -14.02
CA LEU A 21 -2.73 45.64 -13.78
C LEU A 21 -2.32 46.01 -12.35
N ILE A 22 -1.49 45.15 -11.73
CA ILE A 22 -0.01 45.27 -11.73
C ILE A 22 0.58 43.89 -11.38
N PHE A 23 1.32 43.30 -12.31
CA PHE A 23 2.28 42.23 -12.01
C PHE A 23 3.51 42.90 -11.39
N ALA A 24 3.65 42.82 -10.06
CA ALA A 24 4.93 43.01 -9.40
C ALA A 24 5.52 41.62 -9.16
N GLY A 25 6.54 41.28 -9.94
CA GLY A 25 7.35 40.10 -9.69
C GLY A 25 8.19 40.28 -8.42
N CYS A 26 8.26 39.23 -7.61
CA CYS A 26 9.43 38.89 -6.83
C CYS A 26 9.66 37.39 -7.02
N GLN A 27 10.68 37.10 -7.81
CA GLN A 27 11.20 35.78 -8.11
C GLN A 27 12.31 35.53 -7.09
N ASP A 28 12.00 34.97 -5.92
CA ASP A 28 13.06 34.48 -5.03
C ASP A 28 13.59 33.15 -5.57
N THR A 29 14.51 33.30 -6.51
CA THR A 29 15.35 32.23 -7.02
C THR A 29 16.57 32.17 -6.11
N GLN A 30 16.53 31.38 -5.03
CA GLN A 30 17.77 31.03 -4.33
C GLN A 30 18.28 29.70 -4.85
N THR A 31 19.01 29.77 -5.96
CA THR A 31 20.00 28.74 -6.31
C THR A 31 21.33 29.41 -6.57
N ALA A 32 22.36 28.84 -5.94
CA ALA A 32 23.78 28.96 -6.24
C ALA A 32 24.53 30.22 -5.78
N LYS A 33 25.00 30.19 -4.53
CA LYS A 33 26.43 30.42 -4.23
C LYS A 33 26.85 29.55 -3.04
N ASN A 34 27.54 28.44 -3.33
CA ASN A 34 28.74 28.02 -2.61
C ASN A 34 29.33 26.78 -3.30
N LEU A 35 29.99 27.02 -4.45
CA LEU A 35 31.19 26.26 -4.77
C LEU A 35 32.33 26.93 -4.00
N ALA A 36 32.73 26.34 -2.89
CA ALA A 36 34.05 26.53 -2.33
C ALA A 36 34.50 25.18 -1.77
N ILE A 37 35.58 24.71 -2.37
CA ILE A 37 36.28 23.46 -2.12
C ILE A 37 36.73 23.40 -0.65
N ILE A 38 36.53 22.25 -0.03
CA ILE A 38 37.07 21.90 1.29
C ILE A 38 38.58 21.80 1.14
N ASP A 39 39.32 22.75 1.72
CA ASP A 39 40.74 22.60 2.01
C ASP A 39 40.92 22.48 3.53
N THR A 40 41.89 21.66 3.90
CA THR A 40 42.11 21.07 5.21
C THR A 40 42.76 22.06 6.18
N SER A 41 42.26 22.16 7.42
CA SER A 41 43.10 22.26 8.63
C SER A 41 42.29 22.15 9.92
N GLU A 42 42.89 21.42 10.86
CA GLU A 42 42.40 20.97 12.16
C GLU A 42 42.25 22.13 13.16
N GLN A 43 41.21 22.09 14.01
CA GLN A 43 41.39 22.06 15.47
C GLN A 43 40.05 21.85 16.22
N SER A 44 40.00 20.69 16.87
CA SER A 44 39.39 20.31 18.14
C SER A 44 38.42 21.28 18.84
N GLN A 45 37.18 20.82 19.07
CA GLN A 45 36.60 20.72 20.42
C GLN A 45 35.37 19.80 20.43
N GLN A 46 35.42 18.82 21.32
CA GLN A 46 34.49 17.72 21.49
C GLN A 46 33.49 18.08 22.60
N THR A 47 32.20 18.05 22.28
CA THR A 47 31.14 17.79 23.27
C THR A 47 30.07 16.95 22.60
N ALA A 48 29.81 15.80 23.23
CA ALA A 48 28.96 14.74 22.73
C ALA A 48 27.48 15.11 22.81
N ASP A 49 26.73 14.79 21.76
CA ASP A 49 25.33 14.36 21.87
C ASP A 49 25.04 13.35 20.77
N ASN A 50 24.79 12.11 21.21
CA ASN A 50 24.58 10.94 20.37
C ASN A 50 23.13 10.91 19.88
N ASN A 51 22.91 11.18 18.59
CA ASN A 51 21.77 10.63 17.85
C ASN A 51 22.15 10.48 16.37
N SER A 52 23.05 9.54 16.12
CA SER A 52 23.24 9.02 14.76
C SER A 52 22.03 8.14 14.42
N HIS A 53 21.20 8.60 13.48
CA HIS A 53 20.31 7.72 12.74
C HIS A 53 21.15 6.75 11.93
N ASN A 54 21.56 5.67 12.60
CA ASN A 54 22.45 4.71 12.01
C ASN A 54 21.68 3.88 10.95
N ALA A 55 21.92 4.20 9.68
CA ALA A 55 21.44 3.46 8.53
C ALA A 55 21.81 1.97 8.58
N ASP A 56 22.84 1.60 9.36
CA ASP A 56 23.25 0.21 9.57
C ASP A 56 22.18 -0.62 10.28
N ASN A 57 21.34 -0.01 11.12
CA ASN A 57 20.21 -0.74 11.75
C ASN A 57 19.08 -1.02 10.76
N LEU A 58 18.86 -0.13 9.79
CA LEU A 58 17.93 -0.37 8.68
C LEU A 58 18.45 -1.45 7.74
N LEU A 59 19.77 -1.43 7.46
CA LEU A 59 20.47 -2.42 6.64
C LEU A 59 20.50 -3.81 7.29
N ASN A 60 20.69 -3.89 8.60
CA ASN A 60 20.68 -5.16 9.33
C ASN A 60 19.26 -5.75 9.45
N LYS A 61 18.23 -4.91 9.50
CA LYS A 61 16.83 -5.39 9.49
C LYS A 61 16.40 -5.91 8.11
N THR A 62 16.98 -5.39 7.03
CA THR A 62 16.75 -5.87 5.65
C THR A 62 17.60 -7.09 5.28
N LYS A 63 18.81 -7.25 5.85
CA LYS A 63 19.66 -8.43 5.62
C LYS A 63 19.13 -9.73 6.26
N LYS A 64 18.27 -9.65 7.27
CA LYS A 64 17.68 -10.84 7.94
C LYS A 64 16.48 -11.45 7.20
N SER A 65 16.30 -11.17 5.90
CA SER A 65 15.24 -11.78 5.09
C SER A 65 15.72 -12.45 3.80
N SER A 66 17.03 -12.61 3.61
CA SER A 66 17.56 -13.49 2.57
C SER A 66 18.14 -14.73 3.24
N SER A 67 17.26 -15.65 3.61
CA SER A 67 17.66 -17.04 3.68
C SER A 67 17.54 -17.58 2.26
N GLU A 68 18.68 -17.85 1.62
CA GLU A 68 18.74 -18.76 0.47
C GLU A 68 18.20 -20.11 0.95
N SER A 69 16.90 -20.32 0.76
CA SER A 69 16.26 -21.62 0.97
C SER A 69 16.60 -22.50 -0.22
N ASP A 70 17.17 -23.66 0.08
CA ASP A 70 17.37 -24.79 -0.84
C ASP A 70 16.12 -25.00 -1.73
N ASP A 71 16.26 -24.70 -3.03
CA ASP A 71 15.21 -24.38 -4.00
C ASP A 71 14.46 -25.61 -4.56
N THR A 72 14.68 -26.79 -3.99
CA THR A 72 14.08 -28.04 -4.49
C THR A 72 12.64 -28.25 -3.99
N THR A 73 12.23 -27.61 -2.89
CA THR A 73 10.89 -27.77 -2.31
C THR A 73 9.89 -26.69 -2.72
N ASN A 74 10.33 -25.55 -3.24
CA ASN A 74 9.45 -24.43 -3.60
C ASN A 74 9.03 -24.44 -5.08
N LYS A 75 8.53 -25.58 -5.56
CA LYS A 75 8.14 -25.75 -6.97
C LYS A 75 6.63 -25.82 -7.14
N LEU A 76 6.18 -25.33 -8.30
CA LEU A 76 4.82 -25.54 -8.81
C LEU A 76 4.52 -27.05 -8.89
N ILE A 77 3.25 -27.40 -8.70
CA ILE A 77 2.76 -28.77 -8.89
C ILE A 77 2.24 -28.89 -10.32
N THR A 78 2.72 -29.89 -11.06
CA THR A 78 2.11 -30.28 -12.33
C THR A 78 0.91 -31.16 -12.06
N THR A 79 -0.23 -30.80 -12.65
CA THR A 79 -1.50 -31.53 -12.53
C THR A 79 -1.61 -32.60 -13.59
N ASP A 80 -2.58 -33.52 -13.44
CA ASP A 80 -2.78 -34.64 -14.37
C ASP A 80 -3.10 -34.17 -15.81
N ASP A 81 -3.71 -32.99 -15.96
CA ASP A 81 -3.99 -32.34 -17.24
C ASP A 81 -2.80 -31.52 -17.79
N GLY A 82 -1.63 -31.60 -17.15
CA GLY A 82 -0.39 -30.95 -17.57
C GLY A 82 -0.30 -29.45 -17.26
N LYS A 83 -1.29 -28.88 -16.56
CA LYS A 83 -1.24 -27.50 -16.06
C LYS A 83 -0.37 -27.39 -14.81
N LEU A 84 -0.01 -26.16 -14.45
CA LEU A 84 0.75 -25.87 -13.25
C LEU A 84 -0.17 -25.24 -12.20
N ARG A 85 0.01 -25.58 -10.93
CA ARG A 85 -0.64 -24.92 -9.80
C ARG A 85 0.37 -24.52 -8.74
N LEU A 86 0.00 -23.54 -7.91
CA LEU A 86 0.77 -23.22 -6.71
C LEU A 86 0.73 -24.40 -5.74
N ASN A 87 1.87 -24.62 -5.08
CA ASN A 87 1.99 -25.53 -3.97
C ASN A 87 1.76 -24.74 -2.67
N TRP A 88 0.50 -24.58 -2.30
CA TRP A 88 0.12 -23.86 -1.08
C TRP A 88 0.71 -24.48 0.19
N ALA A 89 0.96 -25.79 0.23
CA ALA A 89 1.51 -26.46 1.41
C ALA A 89 2.90 -25.92 1.83
N VAL A 90 3.68 -25.38 0.89
CA VAL A 90 4.99 -24.75 1.15
C VAL A 90 4.92 -23.21 1.24
N ILE A 91 3.83 -22.61 0.78
CA ILE A 91 3.59 -21.14 0.86
C ILE A 91 2.93 -20.79 2.19
N ASP A 92 1.92 -21.57 2.59
CA ASP A 92 1.08 -21.33 3.75
C ASP A 92 1.90 -21.22 5.03
N SER A 93 1.58 -20.19 5.80
CA SER A 93 2.15 -20.05 7.14
C SER A 93 1.65 -21.16 8.07
N LYS A 94 2.33 -21.31 9.21
CA LYS A 94 1.86 -22.16 10.31
C LYS A 94 1.16 -21.34 11.39
N THR A 95 0.84 -20.08 11.09
CA THR A 95 0.18 -19.16 12.02
C THR A 95 -1.28 -19.54 12.20
N ALA A 96 -1.77 -19.49 13.43
CA ALA A 96 -3.18 -19.70 13.70
C ALA A 96 -3.99 -18.47 13.25
N GLN A 97 -5.12 -18.72 12.61
CA GLN A 97 -6.07 -17.66 12.27
C GLN A 97 -6.62 -16.99 13.53
N VAL A 98 -6.80 -15.68 13.49
CA VAL A 98 -7.47 -14.89 14.52
C VAL A 98 -8.78 -14.33 14.02
N ASP A 99 -9.66 -13.96 14.95
CA ASP A 99 -10.88 -13.24 14.64
C ASP A 99 -10.59 -11.77 14.30
N ALA A 100 -10.95 -11.37 13.08
CA ALA A 100 -10.71 -10.02 12.57
C ALA A 100 -11.49 -8.94 13.36
N ASP A 101 -12.62 -9.28 13.97
CA ASP A 101 -13.41 -8.34 14.78
C ASP A 101 -12.76 -8.03 16.13
N ASN A 102 -11.90 -8.94 16.61
CA ASN A 102 -11.19 -8.82 17.89
C ASN A 102 -9.69 -8.48 17.71
N PHE A 103 -9.24 -8.32 16.47
CA PHE A 103 -7.85 -7.99 16.15
C PHE A 103 -7.47 -6.57 16.63
N GLN A 104 -6.26 -6.44 17.16
CA GLN A 104 -5.75 -5.16 17.66
C GLN A 104 -5.07 -4.38 16.54
N TYR A 105 -5.87 -3.63 15.78
CA TYR A 105 -5.35 -2.81 14.69
C TYR A 105 -4.51 -1.62 15.21
N PRO A 106 -3.36 -1.32 14.56
CA PRO A 106 -2.47 -0.23 14.94
C PRO A 106 -3.00 1.15 14.53
N PHE A 107 -3.93 1.21 13.57
CA PHE A 107 -4.63 2.43 13.20
C PHE A 107 -5.94 2.51 13.98
N GLY A 108 -6.22 3.61 14.67
CA GLY A 108 -7.52 3.81 15.31
C GLY A 108 -8.66 3.79 14.29
N VAL A 109 -9.80 3.17 14.63
CA VAL A 109 -10.95 3.07 13.72
C VAL A 109 -11.54 4.44 13.36
N ASP A 110 -11.36 5.43 14.23
CA ASP A 110 -11.77 6.83 14.09
C ASP A 110 -10.63 7.74 13.57
N SER A 111 -9.48 7.17 13.22
CA SER A 111 -8.35 7.93 12.70
C SER A 111 -8.65 8.50 11.30
N GLN A 112 -8.09 9.67 11.00
CA GLN A 112 -8.30 10.32 9.69
C GLN A 112 -7.92 9.43 8.49
N PRO A 113 -6.81 8.66 8.50
CA PRO A 113 -6.51 7.73 7.40
C PRO A 113 -7.62 6.71 7.16
N VAL A 114 -8.15 6.11 8.24
CA VAL A 114 -9.21 5.09 8.16
C VAL A 114 -10.51 5.71 7.65
N LEU A 115 -10.89 6.89 8.15
CA LEU A 115 -12.10 7.58 7.72
C LEU A 115 -12.01 8.03 6.25
N ASN A 116 -10.86 8.54 5.82
CA ASN A 116 -10.65 8.92 4.42
C ASN A 116 -10.75 7.72 3.48
N TYR A 117 -10.14 6.60 3.87
CA TYR A 117 -10.24 5.36 3.11
C TYR A 117 -11.69 4.85 3.07
N ALA A 118 -12.37 4.83 4.22
CA ALA A 118 -13.77 4.43 4.32
C ALA A 118 -14.67 5.25 3.39
N ASN A 119 -14.47 6.57 3.37
CA ASN A 119 -15.21 7.48 2.50
C ASN A 119 -14.90 7.23 1.02
N ASN A 120 -13.62 7.03 0.66
CA ASN A 120 -13.21 6.80 -0.73
C ASN A 120 -13.85 5.54 -1.33
N PHE A 121 -13.96 4.48 -0.54
CA PHE A 121 -14.52 3.20 -0.99
C PHE A 121 -15.97 2.98 -0.57
N ASN A 122 -16.59 3.98 0.10
CA ASN A 122 -17.95 3.93 0.60
C ASN A 122 -18.25 2.69 1.47
N ILE A 123 -17.34 2.40 2.40
CA ILE A 123 -17.38 1.27 3.33
C ILE A 123 -17.37 1.76 4.79
N THR A 124 -17.57 0.84 5.74
CA THR A 124 -17.45 1.19 7.16
C THR A 124 -15.99 1.44 7.56
N ALA A 125 -15.79 2.22 8.63
CA ALA A 125 -14.46 2.46 9.18
C ALA A 125 -13.74 1.16 9.62
N LYS A 126 -14.48 0.17 10.14
CA LYS A 126 -13.93 -1.16 10.47
C LYS A 126 -13.45 -1.90 9.22
N GLN A 127 -14.24 -1.91 8.15
CA GLN A 127 -13.83 -2.52 6.87
C GLN A 127 -12.62 -1.82 6.27
N ALA A 128 -12.55 -0.49 6.37
CA ALA A 128 -11.39 0.28 5.93
C ALA A 128 -10.12 -0.08 6.70
N GLN A 129 -10.21 -0.13 8.04
CA GLN A 129 -9.11 -0.52 8.91
C GLN A 129 -8.57 -1.92 8.56
N TYR A 130 -9.48 -2.88 8.32
CA TYR A 130 -9.14 -4.23 7.87
C TYR A 130 -8.48 -4.25 6.48
N ALA A 131 -9.08 -3.59 5.48
CA ALA A 131 -8.56 -3.57 4.11
C ALA A 131 -7.17 -2.91 4.03
N MET A 132 -6.97 -1.78 4.73
CA MET A 132 -5.67 -1.12 4.82
C MET A 132 -4.61 -2.04 5.43
N MET A 133 -4.96 -2.73 6.51
CA MET A 133 -4.08 -3.69 7.18
C MET A 133 -3.64 -4.81 6.22
N LEU A 134 -4.60 -5.43 5.54
CA LEU A 134 -4.31 -6.49 4.56
C LEU A 134 -3.44 -5.99 3.40
N SER A 135 -3.70 -4.78 2.89
CA SER A 135 -2.91 -4.17 1.82
C SER A 135 -1.44 -4.04 2.20
N MET A 136 -1.18 -3.51 3.40
CA MET A 136 0.16 -3.31 3.93
C MET A 136 0.89 -4.62 4.24
N ALA A 137 0.16 -5.68 4.63
CA ALA A 137 0.72 -6.99 4.94
C ALA A 137 0.85 -7.93 3.72
N SER A 138 0.17 -7.61 2.61
CA SER A 138 0.17 -8.41 1.38
C SER A 138 1.56 -8.75 0.79
N PRO A 139 2.64 -7.95 0.97
CA PRO A 139 3.96 -8.30 0.47
C PRO A 139 4.52 -9.63 1.01
N GLU A 140 4.13 -10.06 2.22
CA GLU A 140 4.60 -11.33 2.79
C GLU A 140 4.19 -12.53 1.91
N ALA A 141 2.89 -12.63 1.60
CA ALA A 141 2.37 -13.71 0.76
C ALA A 141 2.86 -13.56 -0.68
N LEU A 142 2.84 -12.33 -1.21
CA LEU A 142 3.28 -12.03 -2.57
C LEU A 142 4.70 -12.50 -2.84
N GLY A 143 5.65 -12.21 -1.94
CA GLY A 143 7.05 -12.62 -2.11
C GLY A 143 7.21 -14.14 -2.23
N LYS A 144 6.49 -14.90 -1.38
CA LYS A 144 6.51 -16.37 -1.42
C LYS A 144 5.93 -16.93 -2.72
N ILE A 145 4.81 -16.35 -3.17
CA ILE A 145 4.13 -16.77 -4.39
C ILE A 145 4.98 -16.45 -5.65
N ILE A 146 5.56 -15.25 -5.73
CA ILE A 146 6.43 -14.86 -6.86
C ILE A 146 7.61 -15.81 -7.00
N ASN A 147 8.24 -16.19 -5.87
CA ASN A 147 9.36 -17.12 -5.88
C ASN A 147 9.01 -18.46 -6.54
N GLN A 148 7.77 -18.94 -6.35
CA GLN A 148 7.31 -20.19 -6.95
C GLN A 148 6.84 -20.03 -8.40
N LEU A 149 6.18 -18.91 -8.73
CA LEU A 149 5.67 -18.65 -10.09
C LEU A 149 6.79 -18.48 -11.12
N GLY A 150 7.91 -17.85 -10.72
CA GLY A 150 9.02 -17.56 -11.62
C GLY A 150 8.56 -16.83 -12.88
N GLY A 151 8.91 -17.37 -14.06
CA GLY A 151 8.55 -16.80 -15.36
C GLY A 151 7.05 -16.78 -15.68
N ASN A 152 6.19 -17.36 -14.84
CA ASN A 152 4.74 -17.34 -15.04
C ASN A 152 4.05 -16.15 -14.37
N TYR A 153 4.77 -15.34 -13.59
CA TYR A 153 4.24 -14.14 -12.96
C TYR A 153 4.22 -12.96 -13.94
N LEU A 154 3.09 -12.26 -14.04
CA LEU A 154 2.90 -11.11 -14.94
C LEU A 154 2.68 -9.79 -14.21
N GLY A 155 2.17 -9.83 -12.98
CA GLY A 155 1.87 -8.64 -12.19
C GLY A 155 0.98 -8.96 -11.00
N HIS A 156 0.72 -7.95 -10.16
CA HIS A 156 -0.26 -8.03 -9.09
C HIS A 156 -0.94 -6.69 -8.87
N THR A 157 -2.09 -6.73 -8.22
CA THR A 157 -2.81 -5.56 -7.71
C THR A 157 -3.45 -5.94 -6.38
N PHE A 158 -3.51 -5.00 -5.45
CA PHE A 158 -4.36 -5.16 -4.28
C PHE A 158 -5.73 -4.56 -4.60
N GLN A 159 -6.79 -5.35 -4.50
CA GLN A 159 -8.16 -4.87 -4.59
C GLN A 159 -8.55 -4.27 -3.24
N ASP A 160 -8.88 -2.99 -3.23
CA ASP A 160 -9.34 -2.27 -2.05
C ASP A 160 -10.87 -2.37 -1.86
N GLY A 161 -11.38 -1.79 -0.77
CA GLY A 161 -12.82 -1.70 -0.50
C GLY A 161 -13.37 -2.81 0.41
N ALA A 162 -14.63 -3.18 0.20
CA ALA A 162 -15.36 -4.11 1.09
C ALA A 162 -14.88 -5.57 0.99
N ASN A 163 -14.28 -5.93 -0.14
CA ASN A 163 -13.75 -7.27 -0.40
C ASN A 163 -12.25 -7.15 -0.74
N PRO A 164 -11.40 -6.85 0.27
CA PRO A 164 -9.99 -6.68 0.03
C PRO A 164 -9.32 -8.01 -0.38
N ALA A 165 -8.50 -7.99 -1.42
CA ALA A 165 -7.83 -9.20 -1.91
C ALA A 165 -6.52 -8.88 -2.64
N LEU A 166 -5.53 -9.77 -2.53
CA LEU A 166 -4.34 -9.75 -3.38
C LEU A 166 -4.63 -10.49 -4.69
N ILE A 167 -4.70 -9.76 -5.80
CA ILE A 167 -4.91 -10.33 -7.13
C ILE A 167 -3.56 -10.51 -7.83
N ILE A 168 -3.20 -11.73 -8.20
CA ILE A 168 -1.94 -12.08 -8.85
C ILE A 168 -2.24 -12.53 -10.28
N GLN A 169 -1.64 -11.83 -11.24
CA GLN A 169 -1.80 -12.06 -12.67
C GLN A 169 -0.70 -12.99 -13.15
N THR A 170 -1.09 -14.05 -13.85
CA THR A 170 -0.21 -15.12 -14.31
C THR A 170 -0.45 -15.46 -15.78
N THR A 171 0.49 -16.19 -16.39
CA THR A 171 0.28 -16.78 -17.73
C THR A 171 -0.84 -17.84 -17.68
N PRO A 172 -1.46 -18.21 -18.82
CA PRO A 172 -2.49 -19.26 -18.87
C PRO A 172 -2.01 -20.68 -18.50
N ALA A 173 -0.70 -20.87 -18.29
CA ALA A 173 -0.13 -22.14 -17.85
C ALA A 173 -0.43 -22.44 -16.37
N ILE A 174 -0.69 -21.40 -15.57
CA ILE A 174 -1.06 -21.52 -14.15
C ILE A 174 -2.57 -21.69 -14.02
N ILE A 175 -3.02 -22.54 -13.11
CA ILE A 175 -4.45 -22.67 -12.77
C ILE A 175 -4.91 -21.41 -12.03
N ALA A 176 -5.95 -20.75 -12.55
CA ALA A 176 -6.66 -19.70 -11.82
C ALA A 176 -7.40 -20.31 -10.62
N GLU A 177 -7.24 -19.69 -9.45
CA GLU A 177 -7.79 -20.18 -8.19
C GLU A 177 -7.92 -19.06 -7.15
N LYS A 178 -8.66 -19.34 -6.08
CA LYS A 178 -8.74 -18.49 -4.89
C LYS A 178 -8.17 -19.23 -3.71
N HIS A 179 -7.48 -18.51 -2.83
CA HIS A 179 -6.86 -19.09 -1.64
C HIS A 179 -6.89 -18.11 -0.47
N ASP A 180 -7.13 -18.63 0.73
CA ASP A 180 -7.15 -17.86 1.97
C ASP A 180 -5.81 -18.04 2.69
N TYR A 181 -4.98 -17.01 2.68
CA TYR A 181 -3.65 -17.05 3.28
C TYR A 181 -3.65 -16.44 4.68
N VAL A 182 -3.22 -17.20 5.70
CA VAL A 182 -3.05 -16.67 7.06
C VAL A 182 -1.70 -15.96 7.20
N ILE A 183 -1.73 -14.67 7.50
CA ILE A 183 -0.54 -13.81 7.59
C ILE A 183 0.32 -14.21 8.81
N ALA A 184 1.65 -14.29 8.62
CA ALA A 184 2.58 -14.60 9.71
C ALA A 184 3.31 -13.36 10.24
N ASP A 185 3.41 -12.31 9.43
CA ASP A 185 4.02 -11.04 9.79
C ASP A 185 3.34 -10.46 11.04
N SER A 186 4.15 -10.03 12.00
CA SER A 186 3.70 -9.49 13.28
C SER A 186 2.71 -8.33 13.16
N PHE A 187 2.74 -7.57 12.06
CA PHE A 187 1.88 -6.42 11.84
C PHE A 187 0.40 -6.79 11.66
N ALA A 188 0.13 -7.95 11.04
CA ALA A 188 -1.21 -8.44 10.70
C ALA A 188 -1.40 -9.93 11.08
N GLN A 189 -0.62 -10.41 12.04
CA GLN A 189 -0.47 -11.84 12.33
C GLN A 189 -1.80 -12.52 12.60
N GLY A 190 -2.07 -13.60 11.88
CA GLY A 190 -3.29 -14.40 12.01
C GLY A 190 -4.49 -13.87 11.23
N LEU A 191 -4.43 -12.65 10.66
CA LEU A 191 -5.47 -12.20 9.73
C LEU A 191 -5.40 -13.01 8.43
N VAL A 192 -6.57 -13.22 7.83
CA VAL A 192 -6.69 -13.92 6.54
C VAL A 192 -6.61 -12.90 5.42
N LEU A 193 -5.66 -13.08 4.52
CA LEU A 193 -5.54 -12.37 3.26
C LEU A 193 -6.18 -13.22 2.15
N PRO A 194 -7.30 -12.79 1.56
CA PRO A 194 -7.82 -13.43 0.36
C PRO A 194 -6.86 -13.20 -0.81
N ILE A 195 -6.54 -14.26 -1.54
CA ILE A 195 -5.68 -14.23 -2.73
C ILE A 195 -6.46 -14.79 -3.91
N GLU A 196 -6.34 -14.13 -5.06
CA GLU A 196 -6.89 -14.60 -6.33
C GLU A 196 -5.78 -14.70 -7.38
N ILE A 197 -5.59 -15.90 -7.91
CA ILE A 197 -4.73 -16.16 -9.06
C ILE A 197 -5.59 -16.05 -10.32
N VAL A 198 -5.25 -15.12 -11.19
CA VAL A 198 -5.96 -14.88 -12.46
C VAL A 198 -5.00 -15.04 -13.63
N ASN A 199 -5.52 -15.52 -14.76
CA ASN A 199 -4.75 -15.61 -15.99
C ASN A 199 -4.94 -14.34 -16.84
N LYS A 200 -3.86 -13.88 -17.48
CA LYS A 200 -3.92 -12.90 -18.56
C LYS A 200 -3.39 -13.50 -19.86
N ASN A 201 -4.05 -13.13 -20.95
CA ASN A 201 -3.71 -13.51 -22.32
C ASN A 201 -2.83 -12.45 -22.98
#